data_AF-A0A7C3YHB8-F1
#
_entry.id   AF-A0A7C3YHB8-F1
#
_cell.length_a   1.000
_cell.length_b   1.000
_cell.length_c   1.000
_cell.angle_alpha   90.00
_cell.angle_beta   90.00
_cell.angle_gamma   90.00
#
_symmetry.space_group_name_H-M   'P 1'
#
loop_
_entity.id
_entity.type
_entity.pdbx_description
1 polymer ?
#
loop_
_entity_poly.entity_id
_entity_poly.type
_entity_poly.pdbx_seq_one_letter_code
_entity_poly.pdbx_strand_id
1 'polypeptide(L)'
;MSSFVKKIVKVDDNLSKVIGVKKGAMVSYAEITKGVYDYIKNHGLKVSDKGEELERSMTPKKRYCFRCGVELEPRAKYCFRCGVEQ
;
A
#
# COMPACT_ATOMS: atom_id res chain seq x y z
N MET A 1 14.56 -10.05 33.87
CA MET A 1 15.33 -11.00 33.05
C MET A 1 15.94 -10.25 31.87
N SER A 2 17.12 -9.63 32.05
CA SER A 2 17.81 -8.97 30.92
C SER A 2 18.72 -9.96 30.24
N SER A 3 18.14 -10.74 29.33
CA SER A 3 18.92 -11.49 28.36
C SER A 3 19.67 -10.49 27.49
N PHE A 4 21.01 -10.47 27.61
CA PHE A 4 21.88 -9.67 26.76
C PHE A 4 21.52 -9.90 25.30
N VAL A 5 20.90 -8.91 24.66
CA VAL A 5 20.53 -9.02 23.26
C VAL A 5 21.82 -8.94 22.45
N LYS A 6 22.30 -10.09 21.98
CA LYS A 6 23.56 -10.17 21.24
C LYS A 6 23.42 -9.39 19.93
N LYS A 7 24.33 -8.44 19.69
CA LYS A 7 24.43 -7.68 18.45
C LYS A 7 25.18 -8.52 17.42
N ILE A 8 24.44 -9.20 16.54
CA ILE A 8 24.97 -10.21 15.62
C ILE A 8 24.75 -9.87 14.14
N VAL A 9 23.90 -8.88 13.83
CA VAL A 9 23.55 -8.55 12.44
C VAL A 9 24.35 -7.35 11.98
N LYS A 10 25.05 -7.48 10.86
CA LYS A 10 25.77 -6.37 10.21
C LYS A 10 24.81 -5.57 9.34
N VAL A 11 24.77 -4.25 9.56
CA VAL A 11 23.92 -3.32 8.81
C VAL A 11 24.45 -3.11 7.39
N ASP A 12 23.61 -3.34 6.39
CA ASP A 12 23.88 -3.05 4.97
C ASP A 12 23.37 -1.65 4.58
N ASP A 13 23.45 -1.30 3.30
CA ASP A 13 23.00 0.01 2.81
C ASP A 13 21.49 0.24 3.00
N ASN A 14 20.69 -0.80 2.85
CA ASN A 14 19.24 -0.69 2.96
C ASN A 14 18.81 -0.57 4.42
N LEU A 15 19.32 -1.44 5.29
CA LEU A 15 19.07 -1.34 6.72
C LEU A 15 19.56 0.01 7.25
N SER A 16 20.71 0.50 6.80
CA SER A 16 21.23 1.81 7.20
C SER A 16 20.24 2.95 6.92
N LYS A 17 19.61 2.94 5.73
CA LYS A 17 18.59 3.93 5.35
C LYS A 17 17.30 3.80 6.15
N VAL A 18 16.86 2.57 6.43
CA VAL A 18 15.57 2.32 7.09
C VAL A 18 15.65 2.57 8.60
N ILE A 19 16.68 2.06 9.27
CA ILE A 19 16.81 2.13 10.74
C ILE A 19 17.66 3.32 11.21
N GLY A 20 18.28 4.07 10.29
CA GLY A 20 19.09 5.26 10.60
C GLY A 20 20.43 4.96 11.27
N VAL A 21 20.94 3.73 11.15
CA VAL A 21 22.22 3.30 11.75
C VAL A 21 23.32 3.29 10.69
N LYS A 22 24.58 3.56 11.09
CA LYS A 22 25.72 3.54 10.17
C LYS A 22 25.89 2.18 9.49
N LYS A 23 26.16 2.20 8.18
CA LYS A 23 26.57 1.01 7.42
C LYS A 23 27.74 0.30 8.11
N GLY A 24 27.64 -1.01 8.24
CA GLY A 24 28.65 -1.86 8.86
C GLY A 24 28.60 -1.92 10.39
N ALA A 25 27.70 -1.18 11.05
CA ALA A 25 27.46 -1.35 12.49
C ALA A 25 26.85 -2.73 12.78
N MET A 26 27.10 -3.26 13.97
CA MET A 26 26.46 -4.48 14.46
C MET A 26 25.26 -4.12 15.32
N VAL A 27 24.11 -4.65 14.95
CA VAL A 27 22.82 -4.45 15.64
C VAL A 27 22.22 -5.80 16.02
N SER A 28 21.33 -5.76 17.01
CA SER A 28 20.48 -6.89 17.37
C SER A 28 19.17 -6.87 16.57
N TYR A 29 18.51 -8.02 16.50
CA TYR A 29 17.16 -8.11 15.92
C TYR A 29 16.15 -7.19 16.61
N ALA A 30 16.29 -6.93 17.92
CA ALA A 30 15.43 -6.01 18.65
C ALA A 30 15.62 -4.54 18.22
N GLU A 31 16.85 -4.13 17.89
CA GLU A 31 17.13 -2.80 17.37
C GLU A 31 16.57 -2.65 15.95
N ILE A 32 16.65 -3.70 15.13
CA ILE A 32 16.07 -3.72 13.78
C ILE A 32 14.55 -3.61 13.86
N THR A 33 13.89 -4.43 14.67
CA THR A 33 12.42 -4.37 14.80
C THR A 33 11.98 -3.00 15.28
N LYS A 34 12.63 -2.42 16.29
CA LYS A 34 12.34 -1.06 16.75
C LYS A 34 12.53 -0.03 15.63
N GLY A 35 13.64 -0.09 14.90
CA GLY A 35 13.90 0.83 13.79
C GLY A 35 12.85 0.73 12.67
N VAL A 36 12.41 -0.48 12.34
CA VAL A 36 11.34 -0.70 11.36
C VAL A 36 10.00 -0.18 11.87
N TYR A 37 9.66 -0.39 13.15
CA TYR A 37 8.47 0.19 13.76
C TYR A 37 8.47 1.72 13.67
N ASP A 38 9.59 2.35 14.03
CA ASP A 38 9.75 3.80 13.97
C ASP A 38 9.67 4.30 12.51
N TYR A 39 10.28 3.57 11.57
CA TYR A 39 10.21 3.87 10.13
C TYR A 39 8.76 3.84 9.62
N ILE A 40 8.01 2.77 9.91
CA ILE A 40 6.61 2.62 9.50
C ILE A 40 5.75 3.76 10.08
N LYS A 41 5.96 4.07 11.37
CA LYS A 41 5.21 5.13 12.06
C LYS A 41 5.50 6.51 11.47
N ASN A 42 6.77 6.82 11.23
CA ASN A 42 7.20 8.13 10.73
C ASN A 42 6.83 8.36 9.26
N HIS A 43 6.78 7.30 8.44
CA HIS A 43 6.40 7.38 7.03
C HIS A 43 4.91 7.17 6.78
N GLY A 44 4.08 7.01 7.83
CA GLY A 44 2.64 6.83 7.68
C GLY A 44 2.25 5.55 6.92
N LEU A 45 3.14 4.55 6.87
CA LEU A 45 2.93 3.29 6.14
C LEU A 45 1.99 2.31 6.86
N LYS A 46 1.49 2.71 8.03
CA LYS A 46 0.51 1.93 8.76
C LYS A 46 -0.84 2.06 8.05
N VAL A 47 -1.13 1.10 7.18
CA VAL A 47 -2.45 0.92 6.59
C VAL A 47 -3.42 0.61 7.73
N SER A 48 -4.23 1.60 8.11
CA SER A 48 -5.53 1.29 8.69
C SER A 48 -6.36 0.69 7.57
N ASP A 49 -7.31 -0.20 7.87
CA ASP A 49 -8.17 -0.91 6.89
C ASP A 49 -9.04 0.00 5.98
N LYS A 50 -8.70 1.29 5.87
CA LYS A 50 -9.26 2.32 4.99
C LYS A 50 -8.24 2.87 3.98
N GLY A 51 -7.17 2.14 3.71
CA GLY A 51 -6.03 2.58 2.89
C GLY A 51 -5.97 2.05 1.46
N GLU A 52 -7.03 1.44 0.93
CA GLU A 52 -7.08 0.95 -0.47
C GLU A 52 -7.87 1.87 -1.43
N GLU A 53 -8.02 3.16 -1.13
CA GLU A 53 -8.78 4.08 -2.01
C GLU A 53 -7.92 4.96 -2.93
N LEU A 54 -6.61 5.08 -2.70
CA LEU A 54 -5.79 6.03 -3.47
C LEU A 54 -5.29 5.53 -4.83
N GLU A 55 -5.23 4.21 -5.07
CA GLU A 55 -4.85 3.66 -6.39
C GLU A 55 -6.03 3.14 -7.23
N ARG A 56 -7.26 3.16 -6.70
CA ARG A 56 -8.45 2.67 -7.42
C ARG A 56 -9.19 3.76 -8.20
N SER A 57 -8.74 5.01 -8.12
CA SER A 57 -9.44 6.21 -8.61
C SER A 57 -9.21 6.56 -10.09
N MET A 58 -8.59 5.70 -10.90
CA MET A 58 -8.36 5.95 -12.33
C MET A 58 -9.11 5.01 -13.28
N THR A 59 -9.97 4.10 -12.80
CA THR A 59 -10.84 3.33 -13.71
C THR A 59 -12.25 3.88 -13.67
N PRO A 60 -12.76 4.48 -14.77
CA PRO A 60 -14.17 4.83 -14.85
C PRO A 60 -14.97 3.53 -14.73
N LYS A 61 -15.88 3.46 -13.74
CA LYS A 61 -16.78 2.32 -13.56
C LYS A 61 -17.54 2.09 -14.88
N LYS A 62 -17.21 1.00 -15.58
CA LYS A 62 -17.90 0.56 -16.80
C LYS A 62 -19.39 0.36 -16.47
N ARG A 63 -20.27 0.98 -17.25
CA ARG A 63 -21.73 0.78 -17.14
C ARG A 63 -22.18 -0.19 -18.22
N TYR A 64 -23.24 -0.94 -17.95
CA TYR A 64 -23.83 -1.87 -18.91
C TYR A 64 -25.32 -1.63 -19.02
N CYS A 65 -25.88 -1.89 -20.19
CA CYS A 65 -27.30 -1.76 -20.41
C CYS A 65 -28.08 -2.82 -19.63
N PHE A 66 -29.04 -2.42 -18.80
CA PHE A 66 -29.84 -3.38 -18.02
C PHE A 66 -30.71 -4.30 -18.89
N ARG A 67 -30.98 -3.92 -20.15
CA ARG A 67 -31.83 -4.69 -21.07
C ARG A 67 -31.06 -5.61 -22.01
N CYS A 68 -29.93 -5.16 -22.57
CA CYS A 68 -29.19 -5.91 -23.59
C CYS A 68 -27.75 -6.24 -23.21
N GLY A 69 -27.28 -5.79 -22.04
CA GLY A 69 -25.95 -6.09 -21.50
C GLY A 69 -24.78 -5.41 -22.22
N VAL A 70 -25.04 -4.52 -23.19
CA VAL A 70 -23.96 -3.83 -23.91
C VAL A 70 -23.25 -2.82 -23.01
N GLU A 71 -21.93 -2.69 -23.15
CA GLU A 71 -21.14 -1.68 -22.42
C GLU A 71 -21.56 -0.28 -22.87
N LEU A 72 -21.88 0.58 -21.91
CA LEU A 72 -22.34 1.96 -22.12
C LEU A 72 -21.26 2.93 -21.66
N GLU A 73 -21.17 4.06 -22.36
CA GLU A 73 -20.35 5.16 -21.89
C GLU A 73 -20.87 5.69 -20.55
N PRO A 74 -19.99 6.22 -19.65
CA PRO A 74 -20.37 6.65 -18.30
C PRO A 74 -21.49 7.71 -18.24
N ARG A 75 -21.75 8.40 -19.35
CA ARG A 75 -22.75 9.49 -19.48
C ARG A 75 -23.84 9.21 -20.52
N ALA A 76 -23.94 7.99 -21.04
CA ALA A 76 -24.97 7.64 -22.02
C ALA A 76 -26.35 7.57 -21.35
N LYS A 77 -27.28 8.44 -21.77
CA LYS A 77 -28.69 8.41 -21.32
C LYS A 77 -29.50 7.30 -21.98
N TYR A 78 -29.11 6.89 -23.18
CA TYR A 78 -29.81 5.87 -23.97
C TYR A 78 -28.83 4.81 -24.44
N CYS A 79 -29.30 3.57 -24.50
CA CYS A 79 -28.51 2.48 -25.08
C CYS A 79 -28.48 2.57 -26.61
N PHE A 80 -27.27 2.62 -27.19
CA PHE A 80 -27.10 2.67 -28.65
C PHE A 80 -27.58 1.40 -29.38
N ARG A 81 -27.69 0.27 -28.68
CA ARG A 81 -28.10 -1.01 -29.26
C ARG A 81 -29.61 -1.27 -29.16
N CYS A 82 -30.25 -0.88 -28.05
CA CYS A 82 -31.66 -1.19 -27.80
C CYS A 82 -32.57 0.04 -27.62
N GLY A 83 -32.02 1.26 -27.62
CA GLY A 83 -32.76 2.52 -27.55
C GLY A 83 -33.42 2.83 -26.21
N VAL A 84 -33.20 2.01 -25.18
CA VAL A 84 -33.81 2.18 -23.85
C VAL A 84 -32.99 3.15 -23.00
N GLU A 85 -33.67 4.01 -22.24
CA GLU A 85 -33.08 4.93 -21.25
C GLU A 85 -32.36 4.17 -20.13
N GLN A 86 -31.19 4.63 -19.66
CA GLN A 86 -30.24 3.88 -18.82
C GLN A 86 -29.93 4.57 -17.48
#